data_AF-A0A2R6D234-F1
#
_entry.id   AF-A0A2R6D234-F1
#
_cell.length_a   1.000
_cell.length_b   1.000
_cell.length_c   1.000
_cell.angle_alpha   90.00
_cell.angle_beta   90.00
_cell.angle_gamma   90.00
#
_symmetry.space_group_name_H-M   'P 1'
#
loop_
_entity.id
_entity.type
_entity.pdbx_description
1 polymer ?
#
loop_
_entity_poly.entity_id
_entity_poly.type
_entity_poly.pdbx_seq_one_letter_code
_entity_poly.pdbx_strand_id
1 'polypeptide(L)'
;MADDSTADDPHAGDASADEILDELFAVIEDRKERLPEDSYTASLFTHEKGENAVLEKLGEETTELILAAKDDERDDLAHEAADIVYHLLVLLSMKDVTVADLREELADRR
;
A
#
# COMPACT_ATOMS: atom_id res chain seq x y z
N MET A 1 19.80 40.54 -14.78
CA MET A 1 20.54 39.72 -13.79
C MET A 1 19.51 39.18 -12.84
N ALA A 2 19.50 37.86 -12.71
CA ALA A 2 18.55 37.11 -11.90
C ALA A 2 18.72 37.47 -10.42
N ASP A 3 17.59 37.54 -9.71
CA ASP A 3 17.58 37.07 -8.32
C ASP A 3 16.36 36.15 -8.21
N ASP A 4 16.69 34.89 -8.43
CA ASP A 4 15.91 33.70 -8.22
C ASP A 4 15.95 33.42 -6.71
N SER A 5 14.82 33.61 -6.02
CA SER A 5 14.64 33.17 -4.65
C SER A 5 13.36 32.35 -4.60
N THR A 6 13.38 31.20 -5.26
CA THR A 6 12.63 30.05 -4.78
C THR A 6 13.27 29.67 -3.46
N ALA A 7 12.64 30.10 -2.35
CA ALA A 7 12.93 29.52 -1.05
C ALA A 7 12.70 28.01 -1.19
N ASP A 8 13.79 27.25 -1.06
CA ASP A 8 13.77 25.83 -0.72
C ASP A 8 12.81 25.67 0.46
N ASP A 9 11.73 24.94 0.25
CA ASP A 9 10.86 24.46 1.33
C ASP A 9 11.55 23.24 1.97
N PRO A 10 12.03 23.33 3.22
CA PRO A 10 12.81 22.28 3.85
C PRO A 10 11.94 21.12 4.40
N HIS A 11 10.65 21.03 4.05
CA HIS A 11 9.72 20.05 4.64
C HIS A 11 9.08 19.04 3.69
N ALA A 12 9.59 18.85 2.47
CA ALA A 12 9.11 17.80 1.56
C ALA A 12 9.46 16.34 1.97
N GLY A 13 9.70 16.03 3.26
CA GLY A 13 10.46 14.84 3.66
C GLY A 13 10.08 14.09 4.94
N ASP A 14 8.91 14.28 5.55
CA ASP A 14 8.49 13.42 6.68
C ASP A 14 6.97 13.26 6.73
N ALA A 15 6.40 12.55 5.75
CA ALA A 15 5.01 12.12 5.84
C ALA A 15 4.88 11.14 7.02
N SER A 16 3.95 11.40 7.92
CA SER A 16 3.62 10.49 9.00
C SER A 16 3.16 9.14 8.43
N ALA A 17 3.32 8.07 9.22
CA ALA A 17 2.85 6.74 8.81
C ALA A 17 1.35 6.75 8.45
N ASP A 18 0.56 7.61 9.10
CA ASP A 18 -0.85 7.79 8.75
C ASP A 18 -1.01 8.45 7.37
N GLU A 19 -0.30 9.54 7.08
CA GLU A 19 -0.35 10.19 5.76
C GLU A 19 0.07 9.24 4.63
N ILE A 20 1.10 8.41 4.85
CA ILE A 20 1.55 7.42 3.85
C ILE A 20 0.43 6.42 3.52
N LEU A 21 -0.25 5.89 4.54
CA LEU A 21 -1.34 4.93 4.33
C LEU A 21 -2.55 5.57 3.65
N ASP A 22 -2.89 6.81 4.01
CA ASP A 22 -4.00 7.54 3.40
C ASP A 22 -3.71 7.87 1.93
N GLU A 23 -2.51 8.35 1.62
CA GLU A 23 -2.08 8.64 0.25
C GLU A 23 -2.05 7.38 -0.60
N LEU A 24 -1.49 6.28 -0.07
CA LEU A 24 -1.44 5.00 -0.78
C LEU A 24 -2.85 4.46 -1.06
N PHE A 25 -3.75 4.52 -0.09
CA PHE A 25 -5.13 4.07 -0.26
C PHE A 25 -5.89 4.95 -1.25
N ALA A 26 -5.70 6.27 -1.21
CA ALA A 26 -6.28 7.19 -2.19
C ALA A 26 -5.82 6.87 -3.62
N VAL A 27 -4.55 6.52 -3.79
CA VAL A 27 -4.01 6.07 -5.08
C VAL A 27 -4.63 4.73 -5.52
N ILE A 28 -4.90 3.81 -4.59
CA ILE A 28 -5.57 2.54 -4.88
C ILE A 28 -7.01 2.77 -5.34
N GLU A 29 -7.79 3.59 -4.61
CA GLU A 29 -9.16 3.95 -4.98
C GLU A 29 -9.22 4.65 -6.34
N ASP A 30 -8.32 5.61 -6.58
CA ASP A 30 -8.22 6.29 -7.86
C ASP A 30 -7.97 5.32 -9.03
N ARG A 31 -7.14 4.28 -8.82
CA ARG A 31 -6.87 3.25 -9.82
C ARG A 31 -8.02 2.28 -9.99
N LYS A 32 -8.77 1.97 -8.92
CA LYS A 32 -10.03 1.21 -8.96
C LYS A 32 -11.08 1.93 -9.82
N GLU A 33 -11.17 3.25 -9.70
CA GLU A 33 -12.12 4.06 -10.46
C GLU A 33 -11.71 4.27 -11.92
N ARG A 34 -10.43 4.64 -12.18
CA ARG A 34 -9.98 5.05 -13.52
C ARG A 34 -9.49 3.90 -14.40
N LEU A 35 -9.11 2.77 -13.81
CA LEU A 35 -8.63 1.56 -14.50
C LEU A 35 -7.62 1.82 -15.65
N PRO A 36 -6.52 2.58 -15.43
CA PRO A 36 -5.52 2.81 -16.47
C PRO A 36 -4.84 1.51 -16.94
N GLU A 37 -4.67 1.35 -18.25
CA GLU A 37 -4.23 0.09 -18.90
C GLU A 37 -2.85 -0.41 -18.43
N ASP A 38 -1.91 0.50 -18.12
CA ASP A 38 -0.53 0.16 -17.71
C ASP A 38 -0.32 0.16 -16.18
N SER A 39 -1.38 0.09 -15.39
CA SER A 39 -1.27 0.10 -13.93
C SER A 39 -1.38 -1.30 -13.33
N TYR A 40 -0.37 -1.66 -12.54
CA TYR A 40 -0.41 -2.87 -11.72
C TYR A 40 -1.65 -2.93 -10.83
N THR A 41 -1.95 -1.87 -10.07
CA THR A 41 -3.15 -1.84 -9.21
C THR A 41 -4.44 -2.01 -10.02
N ALA A 42 -4.56 -1.34 -11.18
CA ALA A 42 -5.74 -1.50 -12.02
C ALA A 42 -5.89 -2.95 -12.52
N SER A 43 -4.78 -3.62 -12.84
CA SER A 43 -4.78 -5.02 -13.24
C SER A 43 -5.27 -5.96 -12.14
N LEU A 44 -5.08 -5.62 -10.86
CA LEU A 44 -5.62 -6.41 -9.75
C LEU A 44 -7.15 -6.32 -9.68
N PHE A 45 -7.73 -5.15 -9.99
CA PHE A 45 -9.18 -4.95 -10.02
C PHE A 45 -9.86 -5.54 -11.26
N THR A 46 -9.15 -5.62 -12.38
CA THR A 46 -9.68 -6.16 -13.65
C THR A 46 -9.28 -7.61 -13.90
N HIS A 47 -8.52 -8.23 -12.98
CA HIS A 47 -8.03 -9.59 -13.12
C HIS A 47 -9.20 -10.56 -13.32
N GLU A 48 -9.05 -11.54 -14.22
CA GLU A 48 -10.12 -12.51 -14.52
C GLU A 48 -10.50 -13.40 -13.32
N LYS A 49 -9.52 -13.63 -12.42
CA LYS A 49 -9.74 -14.32 -11.13
C LYS A 49 -10.48 -13.45 -10.10
N GLY A 50 -10.68 -12.16 -10.37
CA GLY A 50 -11.23 -11.18 -9.44
C GLY A 50 -10.43 -11.14 -8.14
N GLU A 51 -11.15 -11.04 -7.03
CA GLU A 51 -10.61 -11.02 -5.66
C GLU A 51 -9.58 -12.14 -5.37
N ASN A 52 -9.75 -13.32 -5.96
CA ASN A 52 -8.83 -14.44 -5.72
C ASN A 52 -7.38 -14.11 -6.14
N ALA A 53 -7.17 -13.23 -7.13
CA ALA A 53 -5.83 -12.81 -7.51
C ALA A 53 -5.12 -12.06 -6.37
N VAL A 54 -5.85 -11.17 -5.69
CA VAL A 54 -5.30 -10.40 -4.55
C VAL A 54 -5.09 -11.30 -3.34
N LEU A 55 -6.00 -12.25 -3.08
CA LEU A 55 -5.84 -13.22 -2.00
C LEU A 55 -4.65 -14.17 -2.23
N GLU A 56 -4.42 -14.59 -3.47
CA GLU A 56 -3.24 -15.38 -3.85
C GLU A 56 -1.95 -14.61 -3.57
N LYS A 57 -1.87 -13.33 -4.01
CA LYS A 57 -0.71 -12.46 -3.71
C LYS A 57 -0.52 -12.28 -2.22
N LEU A 58 -1.56 -11.93 -1.46
CA LEU A 58 -1.45 -11.75 -0.01
C LEU A 58 -0.91 -13.01 0.70
N GLY A 59 -1.30 -14.22 0.24
CA GLY A 59 -0.77 -15.47 0.75
C GLY A 59 0.69 -15.77 0.33
N GLU A 60 1.08 -15.39 -0.88
CA GLU A 60 2.45 -15.43 -1.38
C GLU A 60 3.37 -14.55 -0.52
N GLU A 61 3.06 -13.25 -0.37
CA GLU A 61 3.86 -12.30 0.40
C GLU A 61 3.96 -12.70 1.88
N THR A 62 2.88 -13.27 2.44
CA THR A 62 2.90 -13.79 3.81
C THR A 62 3.89 -14.95 3.95
N THR A 63 3.98 -15.82 2.94
CA THR A 63 4.94 -16.93 2.95
C THR A 63 6.36 -16.41 2.81
N GLU A 64 6.60 -15.43 1.94
CA GLU A 64 7.91 -14.81 1.75
C GLU A 64 8.37 -14.05 3.00
N LEU A 65 7.50 -13.28 3.65
CA LEU A 65 7.77 -12.64 4.94
C LEU A 65 8.21 -13.66 6.00
N ILE A 66 7.52 -14.81 6.10
CA ILE A 66 7.86 -15.87 7.05
C ILE A 66 9.26 -16.42 6.79
N LEU A 67 9.63 -16.60 5.51
CA LEU A 67 10.95 -17.08 5.11
C LEU A 67 12.04 -16.05 5.41
N ALA A 68 11.83 -14.78 5.03
CA ALA A 68 12.76 -13.69 5.32
C ALA A 68 12.98 -13.52 6.83
N ALA A 69 11.92 -13.62 7.63
CA ALA A 69 12.01 -13.59 9.10
C ALA A 69 12.81 -14.78 9.65
N LYS A 70 12.62 -15.97 9.08
CA LYS A 70 13.31 -17.20 9.50
C LYS A 70 14.82 -17.13 9.19
N ASP A 71 15.19 -16.52 8.07
CA ASP A 71 16.56 -16.48 7.57
C ASP A 71 17.32 -15.18 7.96
N ASP A 72 16.72 -14.35 8.83
CA ASP A 72 17.28 -13.08 9.36
C ASP A 72 17.61 -12.04 8.27
N GLU A 73 16.86 -12.08 7.16
CA GLU A 73 17.01 -11.20 5.99
C GLU A 73 16.19 -9.92 6.20
N ARG A 74 16.79 -8.93 6.89
CA ARG A 74 16.09 -7.70 7.30
C ARG A 74 15.45 -6.92 6.16
N ASP A 75 16.16 -6.78 5.04
CA ASP A 75 15.71 -5.94 3.93
C ASP A 75 14.53 -6.60 3.21
N ASP A 76 14.60 -7.93 3.00
CA ASP A 76 13.50 -8.72 2.44
C ASP A 76 12.31 -8.73 3.41
N LEU A 77 12.54 -8.85 4.72
CA LEU A 77 11.47 -8.76 5.73
C LEU A 77 10.70 -7.43 5.63
N ALA A 78 11.39 -6.31 5.43
CA ALA A 78 10.76 -5.01 5.28
C ALA A 78 10.02 -4.89 3.93
N HIS A 79 10.56 -5.50 2.88
CA HIS A 79 9.96 -5.54 1.55
C HIS A 79 8.64 -6.31 1.57
N GLU A 80 8.64 -7.55 2.05
CA GLU A 80 7.44 -8.39 2.08
C GLU A 80 6.38 -7.85 3.05
N ALA A 81 6.80 -7.18 4.14
CA ALA A 81 5.87 -6.50 5.01
C ALA A 81 5.14 -5.36 4.29
N ALA A 82 5.82 -4.62 3.43
CA ALA A 82 5.21 -3.57 2.64
C ALA A 82 4.25 -4.15 1.59
N ASP A 83 4.61 -5.25 0.94
CA ASP A 83 3.76 -5.91 -0.06
C ASP A 83 2.50 -6.51 0.58
N ILE A 84 2.61 -7.09 1.78
CA ILE A 84 1.44 -7.49 2.60
C ILE A 84 0.53 -6.29 2.87
N VAL A 85 1.07 -5.16 3.33
CA VAL A 85 0.27 -3.96 3.61
C VAL A 85 -0.41 -3.47 2.34
N TYR A 86 0.31 -3.40 1.22
CA TYR A 86 -0.25 -2.96 -0.06
C TYR A 86 -1.39 -3.87 -0.53
N HIS A 87 -1.19 -5.19 -0.54
CA HIS A 87 -2.21 -6.15 -0.95
C HIS A 87 -3.39 -6.21 0.01
N LEU A 88 -3.16 -5.99 1.32
CA LEU A 88 -4.22 -5.79 2.30
C LEU A 88 -5.06 -4.56 1.95
N LEU A 89 -4.44 -3.40 1.66
CA LEU A 89 -5.16 -2.18 1.28
C LEU A 89 -5.98 -2.36 0.00
N VAL A 90 -5.46 -3.06 -1.01
CA VAL A 90 -6.24 -3.40 -2.21
C VAL A 90 -7.43 -4.30 -1.87
N LEU A 91 -7.25 -5.29 -1.00
CA LEU A 91 -8.35 -6.15 -0.54
C LEU A 91 -9.41 -5.36 0.23
N LEU A 92 -9.00 -4.45 1.13
CA LEU A 92 -9.93 -3.58 1.86
C LEU A 92 -10.75 -2.71 0.90
N SER A 93 -10.09 -2.11 -0.09
CA SER A 93 -10.72 -1.38 -1.19
C SER A 93 -11.76 -2.23 -1.93
N MET A 94 -11.45 -3.48 -2.29
CA MET A 94 -12.40 -4.40 -2.94
C MET A 94 -13.61 -4.75 -2.07
N LYS A 95 -13.46 -4.68 -0.75
CA LYS A 95 -14.50 -4.98 0.25
C LYS A 95 -15.23 -3.74 0.76
N ASP A 96 -14.94 -2.58 0.19
CA ASP A 96 -15.46 -1.29 0.63
C ASP A 96 -15.19 -1.02 2.14
N VAL A 97 -14.02 -1.47 2.61
CA VAL A 97 -13.48 -1.18 3.95
C VAL A 97 -12.41 -0.11 3.82
N THR A 98 -12.49 0.94 4.62
CA THR A 98 -11.58 2.09 4.55
C THR A 98 -10.37 1.94 5.48
N VAL A 99 -9.33 2.73 5.23
CA VAL A 99 -8.20 2.86 6.18
C VAL A 99 -8.66 3.41 7.53
N ALA A 100 -9.71 4.24 7.57
CA ALA A 100 -10.29 4.72 8.82
C ALA A 100 -10.89 3.57 9.65
N ASP A 101 -11.60 2.63 9.01
CA ASP A 101 -12.13 1.44 9.68
C ASP A 101 -10.99 0.56 10.24
N LEU A 102 -9.94 0.36 9.44
CA LEU A 102 -8.74 -0.37 9.89
C LEU A 102 -8.07 0.31 11.10
N ARG A 103 -7.96 1.65 11.08
CA ARG A 103 -7.37 2.41 12.19
C ARG A 103 -8.19 2.35 13.45
N GLU A 104 -9.52 2.40 13.35
CA GLU A 104 -10.42 2.24 14.51
C GLU A 104 -10.17 0.89 15.18
N GLU A 105 -10.15 -0.18 14.38
CA GLU A 105 -9.82 -1.52 14.87
C GLU A 105 -8.41 -1.61 15.48
N LEU A 106 -7.39 -0.99 14.87
CA LEU A 106 -6.04 -0.98 15.43
C LEU A 106 -5.95 -0.16 16.73
N ALA A 107 -6.72 0.93 16.85
CA ALA A 107 -6.76 1.74 18.07
C ALA A 107 -7.29 0.94 19.26
N ASP A 108 -8.27 0.04 19.03
CA ASP A 108 -8.81 -0.85 20.06
C ASP A 108 -7.83 -1.95 20.52
N ARG A 109 -6.73 -2.16 19.79
CA ARG A 109 -5.70 -3.17 20.10
C ARG A 109 -4.51 -2.61 20.89
N ARG A 110 -4.46 -1.29 21.09
CA ARG A 110 -3.42 -0.59 21.86
C ARG A 110 -3.70 -0.58 23.36
#